data_AF-A0AAJ6U9E6-F1
#
_entry.id   AF-A0AAJ6U9E6-F1
#
_cell.length_a   1.000
_cell.length_b   1.000
_cell.length_c   1.000
_cell.angle_alpha   90.00
_cell.angle_beta   90.00
_cell.angle_gamma   90.00
#
_symmetry.space_group_name_H-M   'P 1'
#
loop_
_entity.id
_entity.type
_entity.pdbx_description
1 polymer ?
#
loop_
_entity_poly.entity_id
_entity_poly.type
_entity_poly.pdbx_seq_one_letter_code
_entity_poly.pdbx_strand_id
1 'polypeptide(L)'
;MLLYFFITCFSFVLLLKPLPVKPLPPWTSEMRLLSFWFLKDLLLFSYLGSLRSTLLKVFHIDRIPLKMTIKNMSLGSSARAKKSSLDGEVGGMSVLDLPELALECILERLPPAGLCSMAGVCTSLRERCVSDHLWEKHMKQKWGRVIGPAASREWQWHVASRKNLGSCKQGKPKGFTRLLSMFWPSSWSTPKADPINNSKQRSSLPVNSIMSWYLALETGKFSFPAQVFNRENGHIGFILSCYDANLSYDPGTDTFQVRYPPHGRRAIATESGVLWERLRAPPFDTSPHDLHISDCLNDLRPGDHIEIQWRRNKEFPYGWWYGVVGHLESCDGNENYCRCHNRDTVVLEFHQYTPGSRWRSTAVNRKEHREEGDEADGFYGGIRKLYNNEEISRWKRLWPTEVLE
;
A
#
# COMPACT_ATOMS: atom_id res chain seq x y z
N MET A 1 -26.97 33.32 -29.61
CA MET A 1 -26.98 32.56 -28.33
C MET A 1 -25.63 32.59 -27.59
N LEU A 2 -24.48 32.54 -28.27
CA LEU A 2 -23.17 32.69 -27.59
C LEU A 2 -22.84 34.13 -27.13
N LEU A 3 -23.30 35.15 -27.87
CA LEU A 3 -23.06 36.55 -27.51
C LEU A 3 -23.80 36.98 -26.22
N TYR A 4 -24.97 36.41 -25.97
CA TYR A 4 -25.78 36.71 -24.78
C TYR A 4 -25.13 36.19 -23.50
N PHE A 5 -24.45 35.05 -23.58
CA PHE A 5 -23.74 34.44 -22.43
C PHE A 5 -22.54 35.30 -21.99
N PHE A 6 -21.82 35.88 -22.95
CA PHE A 6 -20.71 36.80 -22.65
C PHE A 6 -21.16 38.12 -22.03
N ILE A 7 -22.31 38.66 -22.47
CA ILE A 7 -22.87 39.89 -21.91
C ILE A 7 -23.37 39.65 -20.47
N THR A 8 -23.99 38.51 -20.17
CA THR A 8 -24.45 38.18 -18.81
C THR A 8 -23.30 37.90 -17.83
N CYS A 9 -22.17 37.33 -18.29
CA CYS A 9 -21.00 37.10 -17.43
C CYS A 9 -20.25 38.38 -17.09
N PHE A 10 -20.19 39.36 -18.01
CA PHE A 10 -19.50 40.62 -17.74
C PHE A 10 -20.26 41.52 -16.74
N SER A 11 -21.59 41.45 -16.72
CA SER A 11 -22.40 42.17 -15.73
C SER A 11 -22.21 41.66 -14.30
N PHE A 12 -21.87 40.37 -14.12
CA PHE A 12 -21.64 39.78 -12.81
C PHE A 12 -20.29 40.18 -12.19
N VAL A 13 -19.28 40.47 -13.01
CA VAL A 13 -17.95 40.88 -12.54
C VAL A 13 -17.96 42.35 -12.07
N LEU A 14 -18.85 43.19 -12.61
CA LEU A 14 -18.94 44.62 -12.27
C LEU A 14 -19.82 44.93 -11.04
N LEU A 15 -20.53 43.95 -10.49
CA LEU A 15 -21.42 44.11 -9.31
C LEU A 15 -20.77 43.69 -7.98
N LEU A 16 -19.54 43.18 -7.98
CA LEU A 16 -18.78 42.90 -6.76
C LEU A 16 -18.15 44.20 -6.24
N LYS A 17 -18.96 45.02 -5.55
CA LYS A 17 -18.43 46.04 -4.63
C LYS A 17 -17.63 45.33 -3.52
N PRO A 18 -16.43 45.82 -3.15
CA PRO A 18 -15.68 45.26 -2.04
C PRO A 18 -16.37 45.62 -0.73
N LEU A 19 -16.76 44.62 0.07
CA LEU A 19 -17.15 44.84 1.46
C LEU A 19 -15.93 45.34 2.26
N PRO A 20 -16.09 46.32 3.19
CA PRO A 20 -15.00 46.82 3.99
C PRO A 20 -14.57 45.78 5.03
N VAL A 21 -13.40 45.18 4.83
CA VAL A 21 -12.78 44.26 5.78
C VAL A 21 -12.09 45.08 6.88
N LYS A 22 -12.55 44.90 8.13
CA LYS A 22 -11.85 45.40 9.33
C LYS A 22 -10.46 44.75 9.45
N PRO A 23 -9.42 45.47 9.90
CA PRO A 23 -8.08 44.88 10.05
C PRO A 23 -8.03 43.95 11.27
N LEU A 24 -7.53 42.74 11.09
CA LEU A 24 -7.17 41.77 12.14
C LEU A 24 -5.64 41.51 12.07
N PRO A 25 -5.01 41.08 13.18
CA PRO A 25 -3.62 41.40 13.57
C PRO A 25 -2.52 40.68 12.78
N PRO A 26 -1.24 41.13 12.90
CA PRO A 26 -0.29 41.10 11.79
C PRO A 26 0.59 39.84 11.74
N TRP A 27 0.08 38.61 11.85
CA TRP A 27 0.92 37.40 11.73
C TRP A 27 0.59 36.47 10.56
N THR A 28 -0.03 36.98 9.50
CA THR A 28 -0.25 36.23 8.24
C THR A 28 0.27 37.00 7.02
N SER A 29 1.58 37.28 7.00
CA SER A 29 2.24 38.04 5.93
C SER A 29 3.02 37.19 4.91
N GLU A 30 2.99 35.85 4.97
CA GLU A 30 3.80 35.04 4.05
C GLU A 30 3.03 34.28 2.95
N MET A 31 1.69 34.31 2.95
CA MET A 31 0.91 33.52 1.97
C MET A 31 0.52 34.26 0.68
N ARG A 32 1.05 35.47 0.41
CA ARG A 32 0.66 36.27 -0.77
C ARG A 32 1.73 36.46 -1.85
N LEU A 33 2.92 35.86 -1.72
CA LEU A 33 3.98 35.94 -2.74
C LEU A 33 4.16 34.64 -3.56
N LEU A 34 3.49 33.54 -3.19
CA LEU A 34 3.57 32.27 -3.92
C LEU A 34 2.58 32.16 -5.09
N SER A 35 1.52 32.98 -5.13
CA SER A 35 0.51 32.91 -6.20
C SER A 35 0.90 33.62 -7.49
N PHE A 36 1.98 34.43 -7.49
CA PHE A 36 2.49 35.10 -8.71
C PHE A 36 3.66 34.36 -9.39
N TRP A 37 4.27 33.37 -8.73
CA TRP A 37 5.31 32.55 -9.36
C TRP A 37 4.75 31.40 -10.21
N PHE A 38 3.54 30.92 -9.90
CA PHE A 38 2.91 29.80 -10.60
C PHE A 38 2.42 30.09 -12.03
N LEU A 39 2.31 31.36 -12.43
CA LEU A 39 1.86 31.72 -13.79
C LEU A 39 3.01 31.89 -14.80
N LYS A 40 4.27 31.97 -14.32
CA LYS A 40 5.45 32.10 -15.19
C LYS A 40 5.97 30.74 -15.67
N ASP A 41 5.74 29.68 -14.90
CA ASP A 41 6.17 28.31 -15.22
C ASP A 41 5.25 27.58 -16.21
N LEU A 42 4.00 28.05 -16.37
CA LEU A 42 3.05 27.46 -17.32
C LEU A 42 3.32 27.85 -18.79
N LEU A 43 4.14 28.87 -19.04
CA LEU A 43 4.49 29.33 -20.40
C LEU A 43 5.86 28.83 -20.90
N LEU A 44 6.68 28.21 -20.03
CA LEU A 44 7.96 27.58 -20.40
C LEU A 44 7.83 26.09 -20.77
N PHE A 45 6.69 25.46 -20.48
CA PHE A 45 6.48 24.02 -20.76
C PHE A 45 6.15 23.68 -22.23
N SER A 46 6.02 24.67 -23.11
CA SER A 46 5.71 24.44 -24.53
C SER A 46 6.94 24.27 -25.44
N TYR A 47 8.17 24.20 -24.90
CA TYR A 47 9.38 24.09 -25.73
C TYR A 47 10.37 22.95 -25.38
N LEU A 48 9.99 21.98 -24.53
CA LEU A 48 10.85 20.83 -24.20
C LEU A 48 10.45 19.52 -24.91
N GLY A 49 9.76 19.62 -26.05
CA GLY A 49 9.48 18.51 -26.95
C GLY A 49 10.69 17.99 -27.77
N SER A 50 11.91 18.52 -27.58
CA SER A 50 13.05 18.26 -28.46
C SER A 50 14.40 18.00 -27.76
N LEU A 51 14.40 17.30 -26.62
CA LEU A 51 15.66 16.88 -25.95
C LEU A 51 15.66 15.41 -25.49
N ARG A 52 14.86 14.56 -26.14
CA ARG A 52 14.78 13.12 -25.85
C ARG A 52 15.74 12.25 -26.69
N SER A 53 16.63 12.83 -27.48
CA SER A 53 17.54 12.10 -28.38
C SER A 53 19.04 12.16 -28.01
N THR A 54 19.44 12.79 -26.90
CA THR A 54 20.88 13.03 -26.64
C THR A 54 21.41 12.59 -25.27
N LEU A 55 20.66 11.82 -24.48
CA LEU A 55 21.13 11.34 -23.15
C LEU A 55 21.16 9.81 -22.98
N LEU A 56 21.07 9.04 -24.07
CA LEU A 56 21.26 7.58 -24.07
C LEU A 56 22.65 7.14 -24.57
N LYS A 57 23.67 7.99 -24.47
CA LYS A 57 25.03 7.70 -24.97
C LYS A 57 26.11 7.44 -23.89
N VAL A 58 25.77 7.33 -22.60
CA VAL A 58 26.81 7.34 -21.52
C VAL A 58 26.85 6.08 -20.64
N PHE A 59 26.10 5.01 -20.91
CA PHE A 59 26.33 3.74 -20.22
C PHE A 59 26.56 2.59 -21.21
N HIS A 60 27.80 2.56 -21.71
CA HIS A 60 28.42 1.36 -22.28
C HIS A 60 28.83 0.43 -21.13
N ILE A 61 28.13 -0.71 -20.99
CA ILE A 61 28.70 -1.95 -20.45
C ILE A 61 28.28 -3.06 -21.42
N ASP A 62 29.25 -3.87 -21.79
CA ASP A 62 29.33 -4.69 -23.01
C ASP A 62 28.20 -5.69 -23.22
N ARG A 63 27.55 -5.60 -24.38
CA ARG A 63 26.66 -6.61 -24.94
C ARG A 63 27.46 -7.49 -25.91
N ILE A 64 27.77 -8.72 -25.51
CA ILE A 64 28.28 -9.77 -26.41
C ILE A 64 27.22 -10.01 -27.51
N PRO A 65 27.55 -9.95 -28.82
CA PRO A 65 26.59 -10.21 -29.88
C PRO A 65 26.58 -11.69 -30.25
N LEU A 66 25.61 -12.47 -29.75
CA LEU A 66 25.31 -13.78 -30.35
C LEU A 66 24.39 -13.57 -31.56
N LYS A 67 24.98 -13.51 -32.75
CA LYS A 67 24.28 -13.64 -34.03
C LYS A 67 23.71 -15.05 -34.14
N MET A 68 22.40 -15.23 -34.04
CA MET A 68 21.72 -16.39 -34.62
C MET A 68 20.71 -15.92 -35.66
N THR A 69 21.05 -16.19 -36.92
CA THR A 69 20.20 -15.97 -38.09
C THR A 69 19.16 -17.09 -38.13
N ILE A 70 17.92 -16.81 -37.75
CA ILE A 70 16.81 -17.77 -37.90
C ILE A 70 16.40 -17.80 -39.37
N LYS A 71 16.83 -18.84 -40.08
CA LYS A 71 16.41 -19.13 -41.46
C LYS A 71 15.09 -19.91 -41.39
N ASN A 72 14.01 -19.28 -41.85
CA ASN A 72 12.70 -19.94 -41.99
C ASN A 72 12.83 -21.16 -42.90
N MET A 73 12.48 -22.34 -42.39
CA MET A 73 12.31 -23.56 -43.19
C MET A 73 10.85 -23.99 -43.09
N SER A 74 10.12 -23.78 -44.18
CA SER A 74 8.80 -24.36 -44.41
C SER A 74 8.94 -25.85 -44.68
N LEU A 75 8.42 -26.72 -43.80
CA LEU A 75 8.38 -28.15 -44.05
C LEU A 75 7.13 -28.50 -44.87
N GLY A 76 7.31 -28.65 -46.18
CA GLY A 76 6.37 -29.34 -47.05
C GLY A 76 6.53 -30.86 -46.89
N SER A 77 5.42 -31.56 -46.71
CA SER A 77 5.37 -33.01 -46.63
C SER A 77 5.57 -33.64 -48.00
N SER A 78 6.60 -34.47 -48.20
CA SER A 78 6.54 -35.60 -49.15
C SER A 78 7.68 -36.60 -48.97
N ALA A 79 7.28 -37.89 -48.94
CA ALA A 79 7.98 -39.08 -49.41
C ALA A 79 9.33 -39.51 -48.78
N ARG A 80 9.22 -40.50 -47.88
CA ARG A 80 9.90 -41.82 -47.91
C ARG A 80 11.31 -41.88 -48.55
N ALA A 81 12.34 -42.06 -47.73
CA ALA A 81 13.39 -43.08 -47.93
C ALA A 81 14.40 -43.18 -46.78
N LYS A 82 14.61 -44.44 -46.35
CA LYS A 82 15.84 -45.07 -45.85
C LYS A 82 16.47 -44.60 -44.52
N LYS A 83 16.43 -45.54 -43.58
CA LYS A 83 17.43 -45.75 -42.51
C LYS A 83 18.86 -45.66 -43.06
N SER A 84 19.65 -44.78 -42.46
CA SER A 84 21.07 -45.01 -42.20
C SER A 84 21.39 -44.46 -40.82
N SER A 85 21.97 -45.33 -40.01
CA SER A 85 22.42 -45.13 -38.63
C SER A 85 23.59 -44.15 -38.52
N LEU A 86 23.71 -43.56 -37.32
CA LEU A 86 24.87 -42.87 -36.74
C LEU A 86 25.13 -41.46 -37.28
N ASP A 87 24.43 -40.50 -36.69
CA ASP A 87 25.08 -39.29 -36.18
C ASP A 87 24.43 -38.94 -34.85
N GLY A 88 25.26 -38.78 -33.81
CA GLY A 88 24.81 -38.36 -32.50
C GLY A 88 24.42 -36.88 -32.56
N GLU A 89 23.15 -36.61 -32.89
CA GLU A 89 22.55 -35.33 -32.51
C GLU A 89 22.59 -35.27 -30.99
N VAL A 90 23.56 -34.53 -30.45
CA VAL A 90 23.45 -33.93 -29.12
C VAL A 90 22.28 -32.95 -29.24
N GLY A 91 21.06 -33.49 -29.12
CA GLY A 91 19.84 -32.72 -29.03
C GLY A 91 20.08 -31.70 -27.93
N GLY A 92 20.08 -30.42 -28.29
CA GLY A 92 20.45 -29.36 -27.36
C GLY A 92 19.61 -29.49 -26.10
N MET A 93 20.26 -29.72 -24.96
CA MET A 93 19.58 -29.87 -23.68
C MET A 93 18.74 -28.62 -23.43
N SER A 94 17.43 -28.79 -23.37
CA SER A 94 16.47 -27.77 -23.03
C SER A 94 16.43 -27.59 -21.51
N VAL A 95 16.09 -26.38 -21.05
CA VAL A 95 15.79 -26.13 -19.63
C VAL A 95 14.65 -27.02 -19.14
N LEU A 96 13.74 -27.42 -20.04
CA LEU A 96 12.66 -28.35 -19.73
C LEU A 96 13.12 -29.81 -19.56
N ASP A 97 14.35 -30.14 -19.96
CA ASP A 97 14.93 -31.48 -19.80
C ASP A 97 15.58 -31.65 -18.41
N LEU A 98 15.59 -30.59 -17.60
CA LEU A 98 16.05 -30.65 -16.22
C LEU A 98 15.08 -31.44 -15.33
N PRO A 99 15.58 -32.10 -14.27
CA PRO A 99 14.73 -32.70 -13.27
C PRO A 99 13.75 -31.68 -12.66
N GLU A 100 12.54 -32.13 -12.34
CA GLU A 100 11.43 -31.29 -11.87
C GLU A 100 11.84 -30.35 -10.72
N LEU A 101 12.52 -30.90 -9.70
CA LEU A 101 12.99 -30.14 -8.54
C LEU A 101 14.05 -29.08 -8.92
N ALA A 102 14.94 -29.40 -9.87
CA ALA A 102 15.96 -28.46 -10.31
C ALA A 102 15.32 -27.28 -11.06
N LEU A 103 14.32 -27.56 -11.89
CA LEU A 103 13.56 -26.54 -12.59
C LEU A 103 12.75 -25.67 -11.60
N GLU A 104 12.10 -26.28 -10.62
CA GLU A 104 11.37 -25.56 -9.57
C GLU A 104 12.29 -24.66 -8.74
N CYS A 105 13.46 -25.15 -8.31
CA CYS A 105 14.47 -24.34 -7.60
C CYS A 105 14.98 -23.16 -8.44
N ILE A 106 15.12 -23.32 -9.76
CA ILE A 106 15.50 -22.21 -10.65
C ILE A 106 14.38 -21.17 -10.68
N LEU A 107 13.14 -21.60 -10.87
CA LEU A 107 11.99 -20.71 -10.95
C LEU A 107 11.76 -19.96 -9.63
N GLU A 108 11.90 -20.62 -8.48
CA GLU A 108 11.73 -20.02 -7.15
C GLU A 108 12.76 -18.93 -6.83
N ARG A 109 13.90 -18.93 -7.52
CA ARG A 109 14.96 -17.91 -7.36
C ARG A 109 14.76 -16.70 -8.27
N LEU A 110 13.86 -16.77 -9.24
CA LEU A 110 13.61 -15.66 -10.16
C LEU A 110 12.86 -14.53 -9.45
N PRO A 111 13.16 -13.26 -9.76
CA PRO A 111 12.29 -12.16 -9.32
C PRO A 111 10.94 -12.24 -10.04
N PRO A 112 9.90 -11.55 -9.54
CA PRO A 112 8.57 -11.50 -10.15
C PRO A 112 8.57 -11.15 -11.65
N ALA A 113 9.40 -10.19 -12.07
CA ALA A 113 9.56 -9.83 -13.48
C ALA A 113 10.18 -10.99 -14.32
N GLY A 114 11.09 -11.76 -13.72
CA GLY A 114 11.67 -12.97 -14.32
C GLY A 114 10.64 -14.07 -14.47
N LEU A 115 9.79 -14.31 -13.46
CA LEU A 115 8.67 -15.25 -13.55
C LEU A 115 7.69 -14.86 -14.67
N CYS A 116 7.30 -13.58 -14.75
CA CYS A 116 6.46 -13.07 -15.83
C CYS A 116 7.10 -13.29 -17.22
N SER A 117 8.42 -13.08 -17.33
CA SER A 117 9.16 -13.26 -18.58
C SER A 117 9.21 -14.73 -18.99
N MET A 118 9.50 -15.63 -18.05
CA MET A 118 9.55 -17.09 -18.28
C MET A 118 8.18 -17.66 -18.65
N ALA A 119 7.10 -17.13 -18.09
CA ALA A 119 5.74 -17.49 -18.49
C ALA A 119 5.41 -17.16 -19.97
N GLY A 120 6.17 -16.24 -20.57
CA GLY A 120 6.05 -15.85 -21.98
C GLY A 120 6.72 -16.82 -22.96
N VAL A 121 7.66 -17.66 -22.50
CA VAL A 121 8.55 -18.47 -23.37
C VAL A 121 7.83 -19.65 -24.02
N CYS A 122 7.14 -20.47 -23.23
CA CYS A 122 6.37 -21.62 -23.72
C CYS A 122 5.19 -21.94 -22.79
N THR A 123 4.30 -22.85 -23.20
CA THR A 123 3.11 -23.23 -22.42
C THR A 123 3.46 -23.94 -21.12
N SER A 124 4.44 -24.85 -21.13
CA SER A 124 4.90 -25.57 -19.93
C SER A 124 5.45 -24.62 -18.85
N LEU A 125 6.32 -23.69 -19.24
CA LEU A 125 6.85 -22.68 -18.31
C LEU A 125 5.76 -21.72 -17.83
N ARG A 126 4.77 -21.40 -18.66
CA ARG A 126 3.63 -20.57 -18.27
C ARG A 126 2.84 -21.18 -17.12
N GLU A 127 2.49 -22.46 -17.23
CA GLU A 127 1.72 -23.15 -16.20
C GLU A 127 2.48 -23.19 -14.87
N ARG A 128 3.79 -23.41 -14.92
CA ARG A 128 4.68 -23.41 -13.75
C ARG A 128 4.83 -22.03 -13.13
N CYS A 129 5.19 -21.01 -13.92
CA CYS A 129 5.45 -19.65 -13.45
C CYS A 129 4.21 -18.92 -12.92
N VAL A 130 3.00 -19.38 -13.26
CA VAL A 130 1.73 -18.84 -12.74
C VAL A 130 1.35 -19.48 -11.40
N SER A 131 1.98 -20.59 -11.02
CA SER A 131 1.62 -21.36 -9.84
C SER A 131 1.86 -20.57 -8.54
N ASP A 132 0.88 -20.61 -7.64
CA ASP A 132 0.80 -19.74 -6.47
C ASP A 132 1.97 -19.92 -5.50
N HIS A 133 2.53 -21.13 -5.36
CA HIS A 133 3.65 -21.41 -4.45
C HIS A 133 4.89 -20.54 -4.74
N LEU A 134 5.19 -20.25 -6.01
CA LEU A 134 6.30 -19.36 -6.39
C LEU A 134 6.03 -17.91 -5.96
N TRP A 135 4.77 -17.48 -5.98
CA TRP A 135 4.36 -16.13 -5.65
C TRP A 135 4.14 -15.91 -4.15
N GLU A 136 3.80 -16.95 -3.39
CA GLU A 136 3.63 -16.87 -1.94
C GLU A 136 4.85 -16.30 -1.23
N LYS A 137 6.04 -16.75 -1.63
CA LYS A 137 7.30 -16.29 -1.04
C LYS A 137 7.53 -14.80 -1.34
N HIS A 138 7.37 -14.37 -2.58
CA HIS A 138 7.49 -12.96 -2.96
C HIS A 138 6.46 -12.07 -2.26
N MET A 139 5.22 -12.57 -2.14
CA MET A 139 4.14 -11.89 -1.44
C MET A 139 4.47 -11.70 0.03
N LYS A 140 4.88 -12.76 0.74
CA LYS A 140 5.27 -12.70 2.16
C LYS A 140 6.48 -11.78 2.37
N GLN A 141 7.48 -11.84 1.50
CA GLN A 141 8.71 -11.05 1.64
C GLN A 141 8.49 -9.55 1.45
N LYS A 142 7.75 -9.14 0.41
CA LYS A 142 7.54 -7.72 0.10
C LYS A 142 6.33 -7.15 0.86
N TRP A 143 5.20 -7.86 0.82
CA TRP A 143 3.91 -7.33 1.26
C TRP A 143 3.45 -7.84 2.62
N GLY A 144 4.06 -8.91 3.14
CA GLY A 144 3.62 -9.57 4.39
C GLY A 144 3.64 -8.69 5.64
N ARG A 145 4.38 -7.56 5.62
CA ARG A 145 4.40 -6.59 6.73
C ARG A 145 3.19 -5.65 6.77
N VAL A 146 2.54 -5.44 5.63
CA VAL A 146 1.48 -4.43 5.45
C VAL A 146 0.13 -5.09 5.17
N ILE A 147 0.13 -6.27 4.56
CA ILE A 147 -1.10 -7.00 4.22
C ILE A 147 -1.55 -7.86 5.40
N GLY A 148 -2.74 -7.56 5.90
CA GLY A 148 -3.45 -8.36 6.89
C GLY A 148 -4.62 -9.18 6.32
N PRO A 149 -5.36 -9.87 7.21
CA PRO A 149 -6.59 -10.59 6.85
C PRO A 149 -7.64 -9.71 6.16
N ALA A 150 -7.81 -8.47 6.63
CA ALA A 150 -8.72 -7.49 6.04
C ALA A 150 -8.42 -7.23 4.56
N ALA A 151 -7.15 -7.03 4.21
CA ALA A 151 -6.72 -6.83 2.83
C ALA A 151 -6.94 -8.07 1.95
N SER A 152 -6.79 -9.26 2.53
CA SER A 152 -7.07 -10.53 1.84
C SER A 152 -8.55 -10.65 1.48
N ARG A 153 -9.45 -10.28 2.39
CA ARG A 153 -10.89 -10.26 2.11
C ARG A 153 -11.22 -9.20 1.07
N GLU A 154 -10.71 -7.97 1.21
CA GLU A 154 -10.95 -6.90 0.24
C GLU A 154 -10.56 -7.33 -1.18
N TRP A 155 -9.46 -8.08 -1.32
CA TRP A 155 -9.06 -8.67 -2.59
C TRP A 155 -10.08 -9.69 -3.12
N GLN A 156 -10.56 -10.60 -2.27
CA GLN A 156 -11.58 -11.59 -2.64
C GLN A 156 -12.87 -10.90 -3.12
N TRP A 157 -13.31 -9.85 -2.44
CA TRP A 157 -14.47 -9.03 -2.81
C TRP A 157 -14.24 -8.29 -4.14
N HIS A 158 -13.06 -7.70 -4.33
CA HIS A 158 -12.67 -7.05 -5.58
C HIS A 158 -12.65 -8.06 -6.76
N VAL A 159 -12.19 -9.29 -6.54
CA VAL A 159 -12.22 -10.36 -7.54
C VAL A 159 -13.66 -10.80 -7.84
N ALA A 160 -14.49 -10.99 -6.81
CA ALA A 160 -15.89 -11.42 -6.97
C ALA A 160 -16.73 -10.38 -7.73
N SER A 161 -16.61 -9.11 -7.38
CA SER A 161 -17.32 -8.01 -8.04
C SER A 161 -16.98 -7.91 -9.55
N ARG A 162 -15.71 -8.13 -9.92
CA ARG A 162 -15.29 -8.19 -11.32
C ARG A 162 -15.84 -9.39 -12.08
N LYS A 163 -15.98 -10.54 -11.42
CA LYS A 163 -16.61 -11.73 -12.02
C LYS A 163 -18.10 -11.48 -12.29
N ASN A 164 -18.80 -10.80 -11.37
CA ASN A 164 -20.22 -10.48 -11.52
C ASN A 164 -20.49 -9.45 -12.62
N LEU A 165 -19.63 -8.44 -12.77
CA LEU A 165 -19.75 -7.44 -13.85
C LEU A 165 -19.53 -8.06 -15.25
N GLY A 166 -18.77 -9.15 -15.35
CA GLY A 166 -18.54 -9.89 -16.59
C GLY A 166 -19.64 -10.89 -16.97
N SER A 167 -20.66 -11.08 -16.13
CA SER A 167 -21.78 -12.00 -16.37
C SER A 167 -22.93 -11.35 -17.15
N CYS A 168 -23.04 -10.01 -17.11
CA CYS A 168 -24.05 -9.29 -17.88
C CYS A 168 -23.40 -8.56 -19.07
N LYS A 169 -23.61 -9.13 -20.27
CA LYS A 169 -23.15 -8.72 -21.61
C LYS A 169 -21.86 -9.38 -22.11
N GLN A 170 -22.03 -10.13 -23.21
CA GLN A 170 -20.98 -10.71 -24.05
C GLN A 170 -19.85 -9.70 -24.33
N GLY A 171 -18.75 -9.85 -23.60
CA GLY A 171 -17.52 -9.11 -23.82
C GLY A 171 -16.37 -9.86 -23.17
N LYS A 172 -15.51 -10.47 -23.98
CA LYS A 172 -14.35 -11.29 -23.56
C LYS A 172 -13.57 -10.59 -22.41
N PRO A 173 -13.07 -11.33 -21.39
CA PRO A 173 -12.23 -10.76 -20.34
C PRO A 173 -10.87 -10.33 -20.92
N LYS A 174 -10.76 -9.09 -21.38
CA LYS A 174 -9.52 -8.47 -21.91
C LYS A 174 -8.58 -7.94 -20.82
N GLY A 175 -8.84 -8.22 -19.55
CA GLY A 175 -8.17 -7.55 -18.42
C GLY A 175 -6.79 -8.10 -18.03
N PHE A 176 -6.59 -9.42 -18.04
CA PHE A 176 -5.40 -10.05 -17.45
C PHE A 176 -4.21 -10.19 -18.41
N THR A 177 -4.45 -10.31 -19.71
CA THR A 177 -3.38 -10.21 -20.72
C THR A 177 -2.67 -8.85 -20.66
N ARG A 178 -3.33 -7.81 -20.12
CA ARG A 178 -2.75 -6.47 -19.93
C ARG A 178 -1.84 -6.34 -18.70
N LEU A 179 -1.96 -7.23 -17.70
CA LEU A 179 -1.06 -7.23 -16.52
C LEU A 179 0.28 -7.86 -16.87
N LEU A 180 0.28 -8.98 -17.60
CA LEU A 180 1.49 -9.60 -18.11
C LEU A 180 2.17 -8.76 -19.21
N SER A 181 1.41 -7.99 -20.00
CA SER A 181 1.98 -7.12 -21.02
C SER A 181 2.78 -5.93 -20.45
N MET A 182 2.69 -5.62 -19.15
CA MET A 182 3.49 -4.55 -18.54
C MET A 182 4.95 -4.96 -18.29
N PHE A 183 5.21 -6.26 -18.22
CA PHE A 183 6.55 -6.81 -18.03
C PHE A 183 7.21 -7.25 -19.35
N TRP A 184 6.54 -7.02 -20.48
CA TRP A 184 7.06 -7.38 -21.79
C TRP A 184 7.74 -6.17 -22.46
N PRO A 185 8.96 -6.30 -23.02
CA PRO A 185 9.54 -5.28 -23.88
C PRO A 185 8.57 -5.00 -25.03
N SER A 186 8.31 -3.73 -25.30
CA SER A 186 7.28 -3.22 -26.22
C SER A 186 7.50 -3.56 -27.71
N SER A 187 8.41 -4.47 -28.03
CA SER A 187 8.79 -4.85 -29.40
C SER A 187 8.31 -6.23 -29.84
N TRP A 188 7.61 -7.01 -29.01
CA TRP A 188 7.03 -8.27 -29.48
C TRP A 188 5.69 -8.02 -30.18
N SER A 189 5.75 -8.04 -31.50
CA SER A 189 4.60 -7.89 -32.40
C SER A 189 3.48 -8.86 -32.01
N THR A 190 2.27 -8.30 -31.89
CA THR A 190 1.06 -9.11 -31.75
C THR A 190 0.94 -10.01 -32.98
N PRO A 191 0.77 -11.33 -32.83
CA PRO A 191 0.46 -12.17 -33.99
C PRO A 191 -0.93 -11.76 -34.49
N LYS A 192 -1.01 -11.39 -35.77
CA LYS A 192 -2.28 -11.16 -36.47
C LYS A 192 -3.16 -12.40 -36.27
N ALA A 193 -4.36 -12.20 -35.74
CA ALA A 193 -5.31 -13.26 -35.48
C ALA A 193 -6.04 -13.61 -36.79
N ASP A 194 -5.76 -14.79 -37.34
CA ASP A 194 -6.63 -15.40 -38.35
C ASP A 194 -7.91 -15.92 -37.68
N PRO A 195 -9.10 -15.69 -38.27
CA PRO A 195 -10.36 -16.12 -37.70
C PRO A 195 -10.64 -17.57 -38.14
N ILE A 196 -9.98 -18.55 -37.51
CA ILE A 196 -10.40 -19.94 -37.66
C ILE A 196 -10.72 -20.54 -36.29
N ASN A 197 -11.98 -20.96 -36.23
CA ASN A 197 -12.71 -21.60 -35.15
C ASN A 197 -11.91 -22.76 -34.52
N ASN A 198 -11.32 -22.53 -33.36
CA ASN A 198 -10.91 -23.57 -32.42
C ASN A 198 -10.92 -22.99 -31.01
N SER A 199 -12.07 -23.13 -30.34
CA SER A 199 -12.33 -22.75 -28.95
C SER A 199 -11.62 -23.64 -27.91
N LYS A 200 -10.40 -24.11 -28.20
CA LYS A 200 -9.57 -24.77 -27.19
C LYS A 200 -8.97 -23.72 -26.27
N GLN A 201 -9.73 -23.43 -25.21
CA GLN A 201 -9.25 -23.19 -23.86
C GLN A 201 -7.94 -22.39 -23.81
N ARG A 202 -8.00 -21.09 -24.16
CA ARG A 202 -7.02 -20.16 -23.61
C ARG A 202 -7.16 -20.28 -22.10
N SER A 203 -6.15 -20.81 -21.43
CA SER A 203 -6.07 -20.92 -19.97
C SER A 203 -6.36 -19.54 -19.39
N SER A 204 -7.60 -19.30 -18.98
CA SER A 204 -7.96 -18.13 -18.22
C SER A 204 -7.24 -18.29 -16.89
N LEU A 205 -6.21 -17.47 -16.67
CA LEU A 205 -5.51 -17.42 -15.39
C LEU A 205 -6.56 -17.34 -14.27
N PRO A 206 -6.42 -18.13 -13.20
CA PRO A 206 -7.37 -18.07 -12.10
C PRO A 206 -7.40 -16.63 -11.60
N VAL A 207 -8.57 -16.00 -11.71
CA VAL A 207 -8.82 -14.59 -11.32
C VAL A 207 -8.57 -14.38 -9.81
N ASN A 208 -8.39 -15.45 -9.05
CA ASN A 208 -8.14 -15.51 -7.62
C ASN A 208 -6.73 -16.02 -7.25
N SER A 209 -5.76 -16.04 -8.17
CA SER A 209 -4.40 -16.51 -7.87
C SER A 209 -3.58 -15.46 -7.08
N ILE A 210 -2.60 -15.91 -6.31
CA ILE A 210 -1.67 -15.04 -5.56
C ILE A 210 -0.85 -14.18 -6.51
N MET A 211 -0.45 -14.73 -7.66
CA MET A 211 0.17 -13.96 -8.73
C MET A 211 -0.70 -12.75 -9.12
N SER A 212 -2.00 -12.97 -9.35
CA SER A 212 -2.89 -11.91 -9.80
C SER A 212 -3.05 -10.80 -8.76
N TRP A 213 -3.01 -11.16 -7.47
CA TRP A 213 -3.03 -10.22 -6.36
C TRP A 213 -1.73 -9.42 -6.27
N TYR A 214 -0.59 -10.10 -6.32
CA TYR A 214 0.74 -9.46 -6.30
C TYR A 214 0.87 -8.43 -7.42
N LEU A 215 0.50 -8.80 -8.66
CA LEU A 215 0.55 -7.88 -9.80
C LEU A 215 -0.42 -6.69 -9.66
N ALA A 216 -1.58 -6.88 -9.03
CA ALA A 216 -2.52 -5.79 -8.78
C ALA A 216 -1.98 -4.77 -7.77
N LEU A 217 -1.25 -5.25 -6.76
CA LEU A 217 -0.55 -4.42 -5.77
C LEU A 217 0.61 -3.66 -6.41
N GLU A 218 1.50 -4.37 -7.11
CA GLU A 218 2.67 -3.75 -7.80
C GLU A 218 2.27 -2.66 -8.79
N THR A 219 1.10 -2.80 -9.43
CA THR A 219 0.62 -1.82 -10.41
C THR A 219 -0.15 -0.65 -9.80
N GLY A 220 -0.37 -0.63 -8.48
CA GLY A 220 -1.15 0.41 -7.82
C GLY A 220 -2.63 0.43 -8.18
N LYS A 221 -3.15 -0.64 -8.78
CA LYS A 221 -4.54 -0.70 -9.27
C LYS A 221 -5.52 -1.19 -8.22
N PHE A 222 -5.01 -1.68 -7.11
CA PHE A 222 -5.79 -2.22 -6.01
C PHE A 222 -5.47 -1.42 -4.76
N SER A 223 -6.51 -0.88 -4.14
CA SER A 223 -6.41 -0.25 -2.83
C SER A 223 -6.84 -1.22 -1.75
N PHE A 224 -6.15 -1.22 -0.62
CA PHE A 224 -6.40 -2.18 0.45
C PHE A 224 -6.30 -1.53 1.83
N PRO A 225 -7.02 -2.04 2.83
CA PRO A 225 -6.97 -1.53 4.20
C PRO A 225 -5.65 -1.91 4.87
N ALA A 226 -5.03 -0.92 5.51
CA ALA A 226 -3.89 -1.10 6.41
C ALA A 226 -3.83 0.04 7.43
N GLN A 227 -2.79 0.03 8.26
CA GLN A 227 -2.59 1.03 9.30
C GLN A 227 -1.38 1.92 9.03
N VAL A 228 -1.53 3.22 9.29
CA VAL A 228 -0.52 4.25 9.05
C VAL A 228 -0.16 4.94 10.34
N PHE A 229 1.13 4.97 10.65
CA PHE A 229 1.69 5.68 11.78
C PHE A 229 1.80 7.19 11.52
N ASN A 230 1.61 7.97 12.59
CA ASN A 230 1.79 9.42 12.63
C ASN A 230 1.11 10.10 11.44
N ARG A 231 -0.23 10.05 11.40
CA ARG A 231 -1.02 10.72 10.36
C ARG A 231 -0.56 12.17 10.17
N GLU A 232 -0.56 12.64 8.92
CA GLU A 232 -0.15 14.01 8.55
C GLU A 232 1.29 14.32 9.01
N ASN A 233 2.17 13.34 8.83
CA ASN A 233 3.59 13.44 9.13
C ASN A 233 3.92 13.83 10.59
N GLY A 234 3.06 13.45 11.55
CA GLY A 234 3.34 13.67 12.97
C GLY A 234 3.17 15.10 13.42
N HIS A 235 2.10 15.80 12.97
CA HIS A 235 1.65 17.00 13.68
C HIS A 235 1.56 16.72 15.19
N ILE A 236 2.02 17.69 15.98
CA ILE A 236 2.33 17.60 17.42
C ILE A 236 1.26 16.88 18.25
N GLY A 237 -0.03 17.06 17.93
CA GLY A 237 -1.14 16.41 18.64
C GLY A 237 -1.35 14.92 18.35
N PHE A 238 -0.72 14.37 17.32
CA PHE A 238 -0.95 13.01 16.80
C PHE A 238 0.32 12.17 16.69
N ILE A 239 1.39 12.56 17.38
CA ILE A 239 2.62 11.76 17.42
C ILE A 239 2.39 10.48 18.22
N LEU A 240 3.03 9.39 17.78
CA LEU A 240 2.87 8.04 18.30
C LEU A 240 1.42 7.53 18.24
N SER A 241 0.74 7.90 17.15
CA SER A 241 -0.59 7.39 16.83
C SER A 241 -0.59 6.55 15.55
N CYS A 242 -1.59 5.69 15.40
CA CYS A 242 -1.76 4.81 14.24
C CYS A 242 -3.23 4.76 13.82
N TYR A 243 -3.51 4.90 12.52
CA TYR A 243 -4.88 4.99 12.00
C TYR A 243 -5.11 4.02 10.85
N ASP A 244 -6.33 3.49 10.77
CA ASP A 244 -6.78 2.71 9.62
C ASP A 244 -6.98 3.60 8.40
N ALA A 245 -6.45 3.16 7.26
CA ALA A 245 -6.57 3.85 5.98
C ALA A 245 -6.52 2.87 4.81
N ASN A 246 -7.02 3.32 3.66
CA ASN A 246 -6.87 2.59 2.41
C ASN A 246 -5.60 3.04 1.69
N LEU A 247 -4.70 2.09 1.43
CA LEU A 247 -3.43 2.31 0.76
C LEU A 247 -3.52 1.97 -0.72
N SER A 248 -2.84 2.74 -1.56
CA SER A 248 -2.58 2.43 -2.96
C SER A 248 -1.09 2.61 -3.24
N TYR A 249 -0.44 1.59 -3.77
CA TYR A 249 1.00 1.64 -4.05
C TYR A 249 1.29 2.43 -5.34
N ASP A 250 2.37 3.21 -5.34
CA ASP A 250 2.93 3.86 -6.52
C ASP A 250 4.30 3.27 -6.86
N PRO A 251 4.42 2.45 -7.93
CA PRO A 251 5.68 1.84 -8.31
C PRO A 251 6.72 2.85 -8.84
N GLY A 252 6.30 4.05 -9.24
CA GLY A 252 7.22 5.06 -9.77
C GLY A 252 8.09 5.70 -8.69
N THR A 253 7.56 5.81 -7.48
CA THR A 253 8.23 6.45 -6.34
C THR A 253 8.55 5.47 -5.20
N ASP A 254 8.09 4.22 -5.30
CA ASP A 254 8.11 3.22 -4.21
C ASP A 254 7.45 3.73 -2.91
N THR A 255 6.36 4.48 -3.08
CA THR A 255 5.59 5.05 -1.96
C THR A 255 4.11 4.71 -2.05
N PHE A 256 3.36 5.11 -1.02
CA PHE A 256 1.93 4.88 -0.92
C PHE A 256 1.14 6.19 -0.99
N GLN A 257 0.01 6.12 -1.68
CA GLN A 257 -1.10 7.05 -1.53
C GLN A 257 -2.07 6.48 -0.51
N VAL A 258 -2.31 7.26 0.53
CA VAL A 258 -3.12 6.88 1.69
C VAL A 258 -4.40 7.68 1.66
N ARG A 259 -5.53 7.01 1.82
CA ARG A 259 -6.86 7.62 1.91
C ARG A 259 -7.48 7.24 3.24
N TYR A 260 -7.59 8.21 4.13
CA TYR A 260 -8.25 8.03 5.41
C TYR A 260 -9.77 7.99 5.23
N PRO A 261 -10.51 7.24 6.07
CA PRO A 261 -11.96 7.23 6.02
C PRO A 261 -12.53 8.67 6.15
N PRO A 262 -13.66 9.00 5.50
CA PRO A 262 -14.29 10.29 5.66
C PRO A 262 -14.80 10.47 7.10
N HIS A 263 -14.72 11.71 7.61
CA HIS A 263 -15.08 12.03 8.99
C HIS A 263 -16.24 13.02 9.00
N GLY A 264 -17.47 12.54 9.21
CA GLY A 264 -18.67 13.39 9.17
C GLY A 264 -18.76 14.20 7.87
N ARG A 265 -18.72 15.53 7.98
CA ARG A 265 -18.74 16.46 6.81
C ARG A 265 -17.36 16.78 6.23
N ARG A 266 -16.26 16.30 6.83
CA ARG A 266 -14.90 16.60 6.35
C ARG A 266 -14.57 15.78 5.11
N ALA A 267 -13.87 16.41 4.18
CA ALA A 267 -13.37 15.76 2.98
C ALA A 267 -12.44 14.59 3.32
N ILE A 268 -12.34 13.63 2.39
CA ILE A 268 -11.42 12.49 2.48
C ILE A 268 -9.99 13.04 2.55
N ALA A 269 -9.34 12.88 3.70
CA ALA A 269 -7.93 13.23 3.84
C ALA A 269 -7.09 12.25 3.04
N THR A 270 -6.23 12.77 2.17
CA THR A 270 -5.33 11.97 1.35
C THR A 270 -3.89 12.41 1.63
N GLU A 271 -3.01 11.46 1.86
CA GLU A 271 -1.59 11.66 2.09
C GLU A 271 -0.81 10.91 1.00
N SER A 272 0.11 11.59 0.34
CA SER A 272 0.94 11.01 -0.72
C SER A 272 2.38 10.91 -0.29
N GLY A 273 3.11 9.90 -0.79
CA GLY A 273 4.53 9.75 -0.48
C GLY A 273 4.79 9.04 0.86
N VAL A 274 3.84 8.25 1.35
CA VAL A 274 4.01 7.50 2.61
C VAL A 274 4.95 6.33 2.37
N LEU A 275 5.97 6.21 3.24
CA LEU A 275 6.99 5.18 3.15
C LEU A 275 6.59 3.89 3.87
N TRP A 276 7.24 2.78 3.51
CA TRP A 276 7.00 1.45 4.07
C TRP A 276 7.15 1.38 5.59
N GLU A 277 8.06 2.16 6.18
CA GLU A 277 8.36 2.16 7.62
C GLU A 277 7.21 2.70 8.47
N ARG A 278 6.35 3.54 7.87
CA ARG A 278 5.17 4.12 8.52
C ARG A 278 3.92 3.25 8.37
N LEU A 279 4.04 2.07 7.78
CA LEU A 279 2.91 1.18 7.56
C LEU A 279 2.99 -0.07 8.41
N ARG A 280 1.82 -0.58 8.79
CA ARG A 280 1.69 -1.92 9.36
C ARG A 280 0.38 -2.57 8.92
N ALA A 281 0.34 -3.89 8.95
CA ALA A 281 -0.91 -4.62 8.93
C ALA A 281 -1.75 -4.27 10.18
N PRO A 282 -3.07 -4.15 10.07
CA PRO A 282 -3.95 -4.00 11.22
C PRO A 282 -3.79 -5.22 12.14
N PRO A 283 -3.60 -5.04 13.46
CA PRO A 283 -3.41 -6.16 14.39
C PRO A 283 -4.69 -6.98 14.55
N PHE A 284 -5.85 -6.32 14.39
CA PHE A 284 -7.16 -6.92 14.47
C PHE A 284 -7.98 -6.64 13.24
N ASP A 285 -9.00 -7.44 13.09
CA ASP A 285 -9.91 -7.43 11.97
C ASP A 285 -11.26 -6.80 12.32
N THR A 286 -11.21 -5.71 13.10
CA THR A 286 -12.36 -5.00 13.63
C THR A 286 -12.59 -3.70 12.86
N SER A 287 -13.82 -3.18 12.85
CA SER A 287 -14.07 -1.86 12.28
C SER A 287 -13.28 -0.80 13.05
N PRO A 288 -12.80 0.28 12.40
CA PRO A 288 -12.20 1.41 13.08
C PRO A 288 -13.15 2.10 14.09
N HIS A 289 -14.46 1.84 14.01
CA HIS A 289 -15.47 2.39 14.93
C HIS A 289 -15.81 1.46 16.09
N ASP A 290 -15.32 0.22 16.06
CA ASP A 290 -15.62 -0.76 17.09
C ASP A 290 -14.67 -0.59 18.27
N LEU A 291 -15.24 -0.61 19.47
CA LEU A 291 -14.47 -0.63 20.70
C LEU A 291 -13.75 -1.97 20.83
N HIS A 292 -12.44 -1.93 21.01
CA HIS A 292 -11.64 -3.11 21.29
C HIS A 292 -11.91 -3.61 22.71
N ILE A 293 -12.12 -4.91 22.87
CA ILE A 293 -12.34 -5.55 24.18
C ILE A 293 -10.98 -5.88 24.78
N SER A 294 -10.59 -5.14 25.81
CA SER A 294 -9.31 -5.32 26.50
C SER A 294 -9.32 -6.59 27.36
N ASP A 295 -8.58 -7.61 26.94
CA ASP A 295 -8.36 -8.84 27.71
C ASP A 295 -7.17 -8.74 28.68
N CYS A 296 -6.23 -7.83 28.39
CA CYS A 296 -4.96 -7.72 29.11
C CYS A 296 -4.98 -6.88 30.39
N LEU A 297 -6.11 -6.25 30.75
CA LEU A 297 -6.15 -5.24 31.83
C LEU A 297 -5.68 -5.77 33.19
N ASN A 298 -6.00 -7.03 33.51
CA ASN A 298 -5.57 -7.64 34.76
C ASN A 298 -4.07 -7.93 34.78
N ASP A 299 -3.45 -8.13 33.63
CA ASP A 299 -2.03 -8.49 33.49
C ASP A 299 -1.09 -7.29 33.40
N LEU A 300 -1.65 -6.07 33.28
CA LEU A 300 -0.86 -4.84 33.17
C LEU A 300 -0.06 -4.56 34.45
N ARG A 301 1.24 -4.34 34.27
CA ARG A 301 2.22 -3.96 35.29
C ARG A 301 2.92 -2.67 34.87
N PRO A 302 3.37 -1.84 35.83
CA PRO A 302 4.20 -0.69 35.51
C PRO A 302 5.40 -1.07 34.64
N GLY A 303 5.68 -0.25 33.62
CA GLY A 303 6.69 -0.50 32.60
C GLY A 303 6.21 -1.28 31.38
N ASP A 304 5.02 -1.88 31.41
CA ASP A 304 4.46 -2.56 30.23
C ASP A 304 4.13 -1.55 29.12
N HIS A 305 4.40 -1.94 27.87
CA HIS A 305 4.07 -1.16 26.69
C HIS A 305 2.65 -1.48 26.21
N ILE A 306 1.88 -0.46 25.84
CA ILE A 306 0.48 -0.61 25.43
C ILE A 306 0.14 0.23 24.21
N GLU A 307 -0.97 -0.15 23.58
CA GLU A 307 -1.72 0.70 22.66
C GLU A 307 -3.12 0.91 23.21
N ILE A 308 -3.58 2.16 23.23
CA ILE A 308 -4.94 2.51 23.64
C ILE A 308 -5.70 3.11 22.47
N GLN A 309 -6.97 2.74 22.32
CA GLN A 309 -7.86 3.38 21.39
C GLN A 309 -8.19 4.80 21.88
N TRP A 310 -8.10 5.78 21.00
CA TRP A 310 -8.57 7.13 21.31
C TRP A 310 -9.34 7.72 20.13
N ARG A 311 -10.36 8.53 20.42
CA ARG A 311 -11.07 9.34 19.42
C ARG A 311 -11.51 10.66 20.01
N ARG A 312 -11.53 11.70 19.18
CA ARG A 312 -11.95 13.04 19.62
C ARG A 312 -13.43 13.14 19.93
N ASN A 313 -14.28 12.48 19.13
CA ASN A 313 -15.72 12.43 19.34
C ASN A 313 -16.27 11.11 18.79
N LYS A 314 -17.55 10.82 19.04
CA LYS A 314 -18.18 9.56 18.62
C LYS A 314 -18.38 9.40 17.11
N GLU A 315 -18.21 10.47 16.34
CA GLU A 315 -18.23 10.45 14.87
C GLU A 315 -16.86 10.09 14.27
N PHE A 316 -15.78 10.21 15.05
CA PHE A 316 -14.45 9.80 14.62
C PHE A 316 -14.23 8.30 14.86
N PRO A 317 -13.55 7.60 13.94
CA PRO A 317 -13.03 6.27 14.22
C PRO A 317 -11.95 6.36 15.30
N TYR A 318 -11.74 5.27 16.00
CA TYR A 318 -10.59 5.12 16.88
C TYR A 318 -9.30 5.10 16.07
N GLY A 319 -8.29 5.80 16.57
CA GLY A 319 -6.89 5.47 16.29
C GLY A 319 -6.27 4.76 17.49
N TRP A 320 -5.03 4.31 17.33
CA TRP A 320 -4.25 3.67 18.39
C TRP A 320 -3.10 4.57 18.82
N TRP A 321 -3.02 4.85 20.12
CA TRP A 321 -1.95 5.63 20.72
C TRP A 321 -1.05 4.72 21.52
N TYR A 322 0.25 4.88 21.33
CA TYR A 322 1.24 4.19 22.12
C TYR A 322 1.41 4.86 23.49
N GLY A 323 1.48 4.04 24.53
CA GLY A 323 1.75 4.48 25.90
C GLY A 323 2.51 3.41 26.70
N VAL A 324 2.84 3.76 27.93
CA VAL A 324 3.50 2.88 28.90
C VAL A 324 2.66 2.87 30.17
N VAL A 325 2.56 1.72 30.84
CA VAL A 325 1.89 1.66 32.14
C VAL A 325 2.78 2.35 33.18
N GLY A 326 2.24 3.38 33.81
CA GLY A 326 2.90 4.15 34.86
C GLY A 326 2.71 3.57 36.25
N HIS A 327 3.32 4.23 37.22
CA HIS A 327 3.05 3.98 38.64
C HIS A 327 1.92 4.88 39.13
N LEU A 328 1.23 4.45 40.20
CA LEU A 328 0.31 5.33 40.93
C LEU A 328 1.13 6.42 41.64
N GLU A 329 0.56 7.61 41.78
CA GLU A 329 1.22 8.74 42.47
C GLU A 329 1.63 8.39 43.92
N SER A 330 0.90 7.49 44.57
CA SER A 330 1.21 7.00 45.92
C SER A 330 2.36 5.98 45.98
N CYS A 331 2.92 5.57 44.83
CA CYS A 331 3.99 4.58 44.75
C CYS A 331 5.31 5.27 44.42
N ASP A 332 6.35 4.92 45.15
CA ASP A 332 7.73 5.41 44.98
C ASP A 332 8.48 4.75 43.81
N GLY A 333 7.83 3.87 43.04
CA GLY A 333 8.46 3.14 41.94
C GLY A 333 9.36 2.00 42.37
N ASN A 334 9.44 1.65 43.66
CA ASN A 334 10.32 0.59 44.13
C ASN A 334 9.80 -0.79 43.72
N GLU A 335 10.59 -1.54 42.94
CA GLU A 335 10.21 -2.87 42.42
C GLU A 335 9.82 -3.87 43.53
N ASN A 336 10.43 -3.77 44.71
CA ASN A 336 10.20 -4.71 45.82
C ASN A 336 8.89 -4.43 46.58
N TYR A 337 8.39 -3.20 46.54
CA TYR A 337 7.20 -2.78 47.30
C TYR A 337 6.05 -2.30 46.41
N CYS A 338 6.24 -2.30 45.10
CA CYS A 338 5.23 -1.88 44.14
C CYS A 338 4.02 -2.82 44.19
N ARG A 339 2.87 -2.27 44.58
CA ARG A 339 1.57 -2.96 44.58
C ARG A 339 0.59 -2.40 43.55
N CYS A 340 1.08 -1.60 42.59
CA CYS A 340 0.25 -1.01 41.53
C CYS A 340 -0.47 -2.06 40.68
N HIS A 341 0.12 -3.25 40.53
CA HIS A 341 -0.52 -4.36 39.80
C HIS A 341 -1.81 -4.86 40.47
N ASN A 342 -1.89 -4.79 41.81
CA ASN A 342 -3.01 -5.32 42.58
C ASN A 342 -4.14 -4.28 42.76
N ARG A 343 -3.93 -3.04 42.30
CA ARG A 343 -4.93 -1.96 42.38
C ARG A 343 -5.83 -2.01 41.17
N ASP A 344 -7.10 -1.69 41.40
CA ASP A 344 -8.10 -1.62 40.33
C ASP A 344 -7.83 -0.47 39.35
N THR A 345 -7.08 0.55 39.76
CA THR A 345 -6.69 1.68 38.90
C THR A 345 -5.33 1.43 38.25
N VAL A 346 -5.26 1.62 36.93
CA VAL A 346 -4.02 1.60 36.14
C VAL A 346 -3.76 2.99 35.61
N VAL A 347 -2.54 3.48 35.78
CA VAL A 347 -2.10 4.75 35.19
C VAL A 347 -1.42 4.44 33.86
N LEU A 348 -1.83 5.14 32.81
CA LEU A 348 -1.22 5.09 31.50
C LEU A 348 -0.48 6.40 31.27
N GLU A 349 0.77 6.30 30.86
CA GLU A 349 1.66 7.43 30.63
C GLU A 349 2.05 7.54 29.16
N PHE A 350 2.05 8.78 28.69
CA PHE A 350 2.35 9.17 27.32
C PHE A 350 3.56 10.11 27.36
N HIS A 351 4.76 9.52 27.32
CA HIS A 351 6.00 10.26 27.52
C HIS A 351 6.34 11.26 26.41
N GLN A 352 5.59 11.25 25.31
CA GLN A 352 5.71 12.23 24.22
C GLN A 352 5.26 13.64 24.61
N TYR A 353 4.41 13.80 25.63
CA TYR A 353 3.93 15.09 26.11
C TYR A 353 4.75 15.58 27.31
N THR A 354 4.84 16.88 27.56
CA THR A 354 5.51 17.43 28.75
C THR A 354 4.86 16.96 30.07
N PRO A 355 5.61 16.86 31.18
CA PRO A 355 5.07 16.44 32.48
C PRO A 355 3.91 17.28 33.03
N GLY A 356 3.75 18.53 32.59
CA GLY A 356 2.63 19.40 32.99
C GLY A 356 1.39 19.28 32.08
N SER A 357 1.47 18.51 31.00
CA SER A 357 0.37 18.36 30.06
C SER A 357 -0.72 17.45 30.63
N ARG A 358 -1.98 17.85 30.48
CA ARG A 358 -3.14 17.00 30.80
C ARG A 358 -3.20 15.71 29.99
N TRP A 359 -2.48 15.66 28.87
CA TRP A 359 -2.38 14.50 27.98
C TRP A 359 -1.26 13.53 28.37
N ARG A 360 -0.42 13.89 29.36
CA ARG A 360 0.73 13.10 29.81
C ARG A 360 0.32 11.79 30.46
N SER A 361 -0.77 11.79 31.21
CA SER A 361 -1.24 10.60 31.91
C SER A 361 -2.76 10.53 31.95
N THR A 362 -3.29 9.31 31.97
CA THR A 362 -4.70 9.04 32.22
C THR A 362 -4.83 7.82 33.13
N ALA A 363 -5.93 7.74 33.89
CA ALA A 363 -6.21 6.64 34.79
C ALA A 363 -7.41 5.84 34.27
N VAL A 364 -7.29 4.52 34.25
CA VAL A 364 -8.33 3.59 33.79
C VAL A 364 -8.61 2.51 34.82
N ASN A 365 -9.84 2.00 34.87
CA ASN A 365 -10.26 0.97 35.82
C ASN A 365 -10.15 -0.45 35.22
N ARG A 366 -9.42 -1.38 35.85
CA ARG A 366 -9.24 -2.75 35.36
C ARG A 366 -10.53 -3.56 35.20
N LYS A 367 -11.53 -3.32 36.06
CA LYS A 367 -12.73 -4.17 36.17
C LYS A 367 -13.88 -3.74 35.26
N GLU A 368 -14.04 -2.44 35.05
CA GLU A 368 -15.21 -1.87 34.38
C GLU A 368 -14.86 -1.06 33.12
N HIS A 369 -13.60 -1.12 32.65
CA HIS A 369 -13.17 -0.33 31.49
C HIS A 369 -14.03 -0.60 30.26
N ARG A 370 -14.57 0.47 29.68
CA ARG A 370 -15.24 0.45 28.37
C ARG A 370 -14.68 1.56 27.51
N GLU A 371 -15.41 2.66 27.47
CA GLU A 371 -14.98 3.91 26.88
C GLU A 371 -15.19 4.99 27.94
N GLU A 372 -14.12 5.70 28.27
CA GLU A 372 -14.13 6.77 29.27
C GLU A 372 -13.62 8.06 28.62
N GLY A 373 -14.17 9.20 29.02
CA GLY A 373 -13.76 10.52 28.54
C GLY A 373 -14.93 11.40 28.10
N ASP A 374 -14.59 12.55 27.55
CA ASP A 374 -15.53 13.58 27.15
C ASP A 374 -15.10 14.25 25.83
N GLU A 375 -15.85 15.25 25.37
CA GLU A 375 -15.50 15.96 24.13
C GLU A 375 -14.30 16.92 24.29
N ALA A 376 -13.90 17.25 25.52
CA ALA A 376 -12.79 18.14 25.81
C ALA A 376 -11.44 17.40 25.76
N ASP A 377 -11.39 16.19 26.31
CA ASP A 377 -10.21 15.34 26.43
C ASP A 377 -10.26 14.12 25.48
N GLY A 378 -11.35 13.96 24.75
CA GLY A 378 -11.58 12.81 23.88
C GLY A 378 -11.91 11.55 24.68
N PHE A 379 -12.23 10.50 23.94
CA PHE A 379 -12.68 9.23 24.47
C PHE A 379 -11.57 8.19 24.35
N TYR A 380 -11.22 7.60 25.49
CA TYR A 380 -10.28 6.49 25.62
C TYR A 380 -11.06 5.17 25.62
N GLY A 381 -10.78 4.34 24.63
CA GLY A 381 -11.43 3.04 24.42
C GLY A 381 -10.55 1.86 24.85
N GLY A 382 -10.58 0.79 24.07
CA GLY A 382 -9.90 -0.46 24.39
C GLY A 382 -8.37 -0.35 24.46
N ILE A 383 -7.76 -1.20 25.27
CA ILE A 383 -6.33 -1.24 25.55
C ILE A 383 -5.78 -2.60 25.14
N ARG A 384 -4.65 -2.57 24.44
CA ARG A 384 -3.88 -3.74 24.00
C ARG A 384 -2.50 -3.68 24.63
N LYS A 385 -2.06 -4.79 25.25
CA LYS A 385 -0.67 -4.95 25.70
C LYS A 385 0.23 -5.36 24.53
N LEU A 386 1.40 -4.73 24.43
CA LEU A 386 2.43 -5.06 23.46
C LEU A 386 3.42 -6.06 24.05
N TYR A 387 3.39 -7.29 23.56
CA TYR A 387 4.35 -8.34 23.97
C TYR A 387 5.56 -8.43 23.03
N ASN A 388 5.40 -8.05 21.76
CA ASN A 388 6.45 -8.22 20.75
C ASN A 388 7.45 -7.04 20.77
N ASN A 389 8.71 -7.35 21.04
CA ASN A 389 9.82 -6.40 21.03
C ASN A 389 9.99 -5.68 19.68
N GLU A 390 9.62 -6.32 18.56
CA GLU A 390 9.69 -5.69 17.24
C GLU A 390 8.65 -4.56 17.09
N GLU A 391 7.44 -4.75 17.63
CA GLU A 391 6.39 -3.71 17.63
C GLU A 391 6.79 -2.54 18.51
N ILE A 392 7.30 -2.83 19.71
CA ILE A 392 7.80 -1.82 20.65
C ILE A 392 8.96 -1.03 20.02
N SER A 393 9.90 -1.72 19.38
CA SER A 393 11.03 -1.07 18.69
C SER A 393 10.56 -0.22 17.50
N ARG A 394 9.48 -0.62 16.83
CA ARG A 394 8.87 0.19 15.76
C ARG A 394 8.32 1.51 16.32
N TRP A 395 7.60 1.46 17.43
CA TRP A 395 7.13 2.68 18.11
C TRP A 395 8.28 3.56 18.58
N LYS A 396 9.32 2.98 19.20
CA LYS A 396 10.50 3.72 19.64
C LYS A 396 11.25 4.42 18.50
N ARG A 397 11.26 3.86 17.29
CA ARG A 397 11.84 4.53 16.10
C ARG A 397 11.01 5.72 15.60
N LEU A 398 9.72 5.75 15.92
CA LEU A 398 8.80 6.83 15.57
C LEU A 398 8.71 7.90 16.67
N TRP A 399 9.53 7.76 17.72
CA TRP A 399 9.57 8.70 18.83
C TRP A 399 10.06 10.08 18.35
N PRO A 400 9.40 11.17 18.77
CA PRO A 400 9.84 12.50 18.39
C PRO A 400 11.20 12.80 19.01
N THR A 401 12.09 13.43 18.25
CA THR A 401 13.43 13.84 18.72
C THR A 401 13.37 14.93 19.80
N GLU A 402 12.26 15.65 19.91
CA GLU A 402 12.02 16.71 20.88
C GLU A 402 10.74 16.41 21.68
N VAL A 403 10.79 16.67 23.00
CA VAL A 403 9.59 16.57 23.86
C VAL A 403 8.70 17.77 23.56
N LEU A 404 7.43 17.51 23.26
CA LEU A 404 6.51 18.54 22.80
C LEU A 404 5.87 19.27 23.99
N GLU A 405 6.03 20.61 24.01
CA GLU A 405 5.49 21.51 25.04
C GLU A 405 3.95 21.57 25.08
#